data_AF-A0A849RT96-F1
#
_entry.id   AF-A0A849RT96-F1
#
_cell.length_a   1.000
_cell.length_b   1.000
_cell.length_c   1.000
_cell.angle_alpha   90.00
_cell.angle_beta   90.00
_cell.angle_gamma   90.00
#
_symmetry.space_group_name_H-M   'P 1'
#
loop_
_entity.id
_entity.type
_entity.pdbx_description
1 polymer ?
#
loop_
_entity_poly.entity_id
_entity_poly.type
_entity_poly.pdbx_seq_one_letter_code
_entity_poly.pdbx_strand_id
1 'polypeptide(L)'
;MAPTDLPTKDPAPAPSPGHVDGETSEDKQLSVAGMMTGTALIFIGFLNVFLSISGGFEINAVPLLIYFGGIAVWANAVIENPTWRYSVMIGAIVIGLGFFHYGEVLFWHKQVVFWTTVVVVMYFMFREPKTPDR
;
A
#
# COMPACT_ATOMS: atom_id res chain seq x y z
N MET A 1 -0.86 -41.09 66.82
CA MET A 1 0.02 -41.20 65.64
C MET A 1 -0.78 -40.71 64.45
N ALA A 2 -0.36 -39.58 63.85
CA ALA A 2 -1.02 -39.01 62.67
C ALA A 2 -0.47 -39.66 61.40
N PRO A 3 -1.29 -39.90 60.35
CA PRO A 3 -0.81 -40.04 58.99
C PRO A 3 -0.79 -38.67 58.30
N THR A 4 0.34 -38.45 57.66
CA THR A 4 0.88 -37.29 56.94
C THR A 4 -0.04 -36.72 55.85
N ASP A 5 -0.21 -35.40 55.89
CA ASP A 5 -0.68 -34.56 54.78
C ASP A 5 0.33 -34.61 53.61
N LEU A 6 -0.15 -34.92 52.41
CA LEU A 6 0.56 -34.65 51.16
C LEU A 6 -0.36 -33.84 50.24
N PRO A 7 0.04 -32.64 49.77
CA PRO A 7 -0.69 -31.94 48.72
C PRO A 7 -0.54 -32.73 47.42
N THR A 8 -1.68 -33.10 46.82
CA THR A 8 -1.71 -33.69 45.49
C THR A 8 -1.29 -32.59 44.52
N LYS A 9 -0.13 -32.80 43.89
CA LYS A 9 0.46 -31.96 42.85
C LYS A 9 -0.59 -31.64 41.78
N ASP A 10 -0.94 -30.36 41.65
CA ASP A 10 -1.77 -29.87 40.54
C ASP A 10 -1.25 -30.43 39.21
N PRO A 11 -2.12 -30.91 38.32
CA PRO A 11 -1.70 -31.26 36.97
C PRO A 11 -1.18 -29.99 36.30
N ALA A 12 0.05 -30.09 35.77
CA ALA A 12 0.71 -29.03 35.04
C ALA A 12 -0.23 -28.38 34.00
N PRO A 13 -0.08 -27.08 33.69
CA PRO A 13 -0.87 -26.44 32.65
C PRO A 13 -0.70 -27.24 31.36
N ALA A 14 -1.83 -27.59 30.73
CA ALA A 14 -1.83 -28.19 29.41
C ALA A 14 -0.94 -27.33 28.48
N PRO A 15 -0.08 -27.94 27.63
CA PRO A 15 0.65 -27.19 26.64
C PRO A 15 -0.38 -26.51 25.73
N SER A 16 -0.34 -25.17 25.70
CA SER A 16 -1.23 -24.36 24.88
C SER A 16 -1.14 -24.86 23.43
N PRO A 17 -2.25 -25.28 22.81
CA PRO A 17 -2.22 -25.77 21.45
C PRO A 17 -1.87 -24.61 20.51
N GLY A 18 -0.72 -24.72 19.84
CA GLY A 18 -0.45 -24.02 18.59
C GLY A 18 -0.25 -22.52 18.69
N HIS A 19 0.98 -22.10 18.94
CA HIS A 19 1.46 -20.81 18.45
C HIS A 19 1.53 -20.87 16.91
N VAL A 20 0.42 -20.57 16.23
CA VAL A 20 0.30 -20.45 14.76
C VAL A 20 0.07 -18.98 14.34
N ASP A 21 0.06 -18.04 15.29
CA ASP A 21 -0.27 -16.63 15.06
C ASP A 21 0.92 -15.76 14.60
N GLY A 22 2.13 -16.33 14.48
CA GLY A 22 3.34 -15.60 14.06
C GLY A 22 3.33 -15.23 12.58
N GLU A 23 3.20 -16.23 11.70
CA GLU A 23 3.28 -16.04 10.24
C GLU A 23 2.13 -15.18 9.71
N THR A 24 0.91 -15.40 10.20
CA THR A 24 -0.27 -14.62 9.76
C THR A 24 -0.28 -13.18 10.27
N SER A 25 0.41 -12.89 11.38
CA SER A 25 0.56 -11.52 11.88
C SER A 25 1.65 -10.77 11.12
N GLU A 26 2.76 -11.44 10.79
CA GLU A 26 3.86 -10.86 10.03
C GLU A 26 3.44 -10.51 8.60
N ASP A 27 2.72 -11.41 7.91
CA ASP A 27 2.19 -11.15 6.56
C ASP A 27 1.23 -9.96 6.52
N LYS A 28 0.38 -9.82 7.55
CA LYS A 28 -0.52 -8.67 7.70
C LYS A 28 0.27 -7.40 7.96
N GLN A 29 1.29 -7.43 8.81
CA GLN A 29 2.14 -6.28 9.08
C GLN A 29 2.91 -5.84 7.82
N LEU A 30 3.43 -6.78 7.03
CA LEU A 30 4.10 -6.49 5.77
C LEU A 30 3.15 -5.90 4.74
N SER A 31 1.92 -6.42 4.64
CA SER A 31 0.87 -5.85 3.77
C SER A 31 0.50 -4.42 4.19
N VAL A 32 0.29 -4.17 5.49
CA VAL A 32 -0.02 -2.82 6.00
C VAL A 32 1.15 -1.86 5.77
N ALA A 33 2.38 -2.30 6.04
CA ALA A 33 3.57 -1.51 5.79
C ALA A 33 3.72 -1.17 4.29
N GLY A 34 3.48 -2.14 3.41
CA GLY A 34 3.48 -1.94 1.96
C GLY A 34 2.39 -0.97 1.50
N MET A 35 1.18 -1.07 2.07
CA MET A 35 0.08 -0.15 1.79
C MET A 35 0.44 1.29 2.21
N MET A 36 0.94 1.48 3.43
CA MET A 36 1.36 2.80 3.93
C MET A 36 2.50 3.38 3.09
N THR A 37 3.52 2.57 2.81
CA THR A 37 4.69 2.99 2.03
C THR A 37 4.30 3.36 0.60
N GLY A 38 3.51 2.51 -0.07
CA GLY A 38 3.03 2.78 -1.42
C GLY A 38 2.18 4.05 -1.48
N THR A 39 1.27 4.24 -0.53
CA THR A 39 0.43 5.44 -0.45
C THR A 39 1.26 6.70 -0.20
N ALA A 40 2.26 6.64 0.69
CA ALA A 40 3.16 7.76 0.95
C ALA A 40 3.98 8.14 -0.30
N LEU A 41 4.51 7.15 -1.02
CA LEU A 41 5.23 7.39 -2.28
C LEU A 41 4.32 8.03 -3.35
N ILE A 42 3.09 7.52 -3.51
CA ILE A 42 2.10 8.13 -4.41
C ILE A 42 1.87 9.59 -4.03
N PHE A 43 1.65 9.86 -2.74
CA PHE A 43 1.38 11.21 -2.27
C PHE A 43 2.57 12.17 -2.48
N ILE A 44 3.79 11.74 -2.14
CA ILE A 44 5.01 12.55 -2.32
C ILE A 44 5.26 12.83 -3.81
N GLY A 45 5.14 11.80 -4.66
CA GLY A 45 5.29 11.98 -6.11
C GLY A 45 4.23 12.92 -6.68
N PHE A 46 2.98 12.76 -6.25
CA PHE A 46 1.86 13.60 -6.67
C PHE A 46 2.02 15.05 -6.21
N LEU A 47 2.45 15.31 -4.97
CA LEU A 47 2.67 16.68 -4.48
C LEU A 47 3.66 17.45 -5.35
N ASN A 48 4.73 16.81 -5.80
CA ASN A 48 5.69 17.45 -6.70
C ASN A 48 5.06 17.81 -8.05
N VAL A 49 4.21 16.94 -8.60
CA VAL A 49 3.44 17.23 -9.83
C VAL A 49 2.47 18.39 -9.60
N PHE A 50 1.74 18.38 -8.50
CA PHE A 50 0.78 19.41 -8.13
C PHE A 50 1.44 20.79 -7.94
N LEU A 51 2.54 20.83 -7.19
CA LEU A 51 3.33 22.03 -6.98
C LEU A 51 3.93 22.52 -8.30
N SER A 52 4.41 21.62 -9.16
CA SER A 52 4.97 21.97 -10.47
C SER A 52 3.95 22.64 -11.39
N ILE A 53 2.69 22.18 -11.38
CA ILE A 53 1.60 22.81 -12.13
C ILE A 53 1.26 24.18 -11.53
N SER A 54 1.22 24.28 -10.20
CA SER A 54 0.81 25.50 -9.49
C SER A 54 1.87 26.60 -9.52
N GLY A 55 3.15 26.24 -9.44
CA GLY A 55 4.30 27.15 -9.41
C GLY A 55 4.98 27.33 -10.77
N GLY A 56 4.56 26.61 -11.81
CA GLY A 56 5.10 26.74 -13.16
C GLY A 56 6.55 26.26 -13.34
N PHE A 57 7.13 25.58 -12.35
CA PHE A 57 8.50 25.07 -12.43
C PHE A 57 8.56 23.71 -13.12
N GLU A 58 9.69 23.43 -13.77
CA GLU A 58 9.93 22.14 -14.41
C GLU A 58 10.37 21.10 -13.37
N ILE A 59 9.88 19.87 -13.52
CA ILE A 59 10.31 18.73 -12.70
C ILE A 59 10.88 17.67 -13.62
N ASN A 60 11.96 17.03 -13.17
CA ASN A 60 12.54 15.87 -13.85
C ASN A 60 11.64 14.64 -13.71
N ALA A 61 11.99 13.52 -14.33
CA ALA A 61 11.21 12.28 -14.25
C ALA A 61 11.15 11.63 -12.84
N VAL A 62 12.01 12.06 -11.90
CA VAL A 62 12.13 11.44 -10.56
C VAL A 62 10.81 11.42 -9.76
N PRO A 63 10.04 12.51 -9.63
CA PRO A 63 8.79 12.47 -8.89
C PRO A 63 7.72 11.59 -9.55
N LEU A 64 7.75 11.44 -10.88
CA LEU A 64 6.89 10.48 -11.57
C LEU A 64 7.32 9.03 -11.27
N LEU A 65 8.61 8.74 -11.23
CA LEU A 65 9.10 7.42 -10.81
C LEU A 65 8.68 7.08 -9.38
N ILE A 66 8.75 8.05 -8.47
CA ILE A 66 8.28 7.90 -7.09
C ILE A 66 6.76 7.63 -7.08
N TYR A 67 5.99 8.38 -7.86
CA TYR A 67 4.53 8.21 -7.98
C TYR A 67 4.16 6.82 -8.51
N PHE A 68 4.68 6.42 -9.68
CA PHE A 68 4.37 5.13 -10.29
C PHE A 68 4.98 3.94 -9.53
N GLY A 69 6.17 4.11 -8.94
CA GLY A 69 6.75 3.14 -8.02
C GLY A 69 5.86 2.94 -6.78
N GLY A 70 5.31 4.03 -6.24
CA GLY A 70 4.32 3.98 -5.17
C GLY A 70 3.06 3.19 -5.55
N ILE A 71 2.55 3.39 -6.77
CA ILE A 71 1.41 2.59 -7.31
C ILE A 71 1.76 1.11 -7.35
N ALA A 72 2.96 0.74 -7.83
CA ALA A 72 3.36 -0.66 -7.89
C ALA A 72 3.49 -1.31 -6.50
N VAL A 73 4.09 -0.61 -5.53
CA VAL A 73 4.20 -1.08 -4.14
C VAL A 73 2.82 -1.21 -3.50
N TRP A 74 1.96 -0.21 -3.68
CA TRP A 74 0.59 -0.22 -3.18
C TRP A 74 -0.23 -1.36 -3.80
N ALA A 75 -0.17 -1.53 -5.12
CA ALA A 75 -0.89 -2.59 -5.81
C ALA A 75 -0.47 -3.98 -5.31
N ASN A 76 0.82 -4.19 -5.07
CA ASN A 76 1.33 -5.44 -4.51
C ASN A 76 0.77 -5.73 -3.11
N ALA A 77 0.60 -4.70 -2.29
CA ALA A 77 0.15 -4.81 -0.92
C ALA A 77 -1.38 -4.94 -0.77
N VAL A 78 -2.15 -4.32 -1.67
CA VAL A 78 -3.61 -4.14 -1.53
C VAL A 78 -4.43 -5.04 -2.45
N ILE A 79 -3.92 -5.37 -3.64
CA ILE A 79 -4.71 -6.12 -4.62
C ILE A 79 -4.52 -7.63 -4.40
N GLU A 80 -5.58 -8.30 -3.95
CA GLU A 80 -5.57 -9.74 -3.71
C GLU A 80 -5.60 -10.55 -5.02
N ASN A 81 -6.36 -10.09 -6.03
CA ASN A 81 -6.48 -10.78 -7.31
C ASN A 81 -5.16 -10.70 -8.08
N PRO A 82 -4.48 -11.83 -8.36
CA PRO A 82 -3.15 -11.81 -8.98
C PRO A 82 -3.12 -11.17 -10.36
N THR A 83 -4.15 -11.41 -11.18
CA THR A 83 -4.24 -10.83 -12.53
C THR A 83 -4.28 -9.31 -12.44
N TRP A 84 -5.18 -8.76 -11.64
CA TRP A 84 -5.29 -7.30 -11.46
C TRP A 84 -4.05 -6.70 -10.82
N ARG A 85 -3.48 -7.37 -9.82
CA ARG A 85 -2.26 -6.93 -9.14
C ARG A 85 -1.12 -6.74 -10.15
N TYR A 86 -0.81 -7.79 -10.91
CA TYR A 86 0.29 -7.73 -11.87
C TYR A 86 -0.01 -6.81 -13.04
N SER A 87 -1.26 -6.70 -13.50
CA SER A 87 -1.63 -5.71 -14.53
C SER A 87 -1.35 -4.27 -14.08
N VAL A 88 -1.76 -3.91 -12.85
CA VAL A 88 -1.52 -2.56 -12.31
C VAL A 88 -0.03 -2.31 -12.08
N MET A 89 0.69 -3.30 -11.53
CA MET A 89 2.14 -3.18 -11.30
C MET A 89 2.91 -3.01 -12.61
N ILE A 90 2.68 -3.87 -13.61
CA ILE A 90 3.36 -3.79 -14.90
C ILE A 90 3.00 -2.49 -15.60
N GLY A 91 1.73 -2.09 -15.58
CA GLY A 91 1.29 -0.82 -16.15
C GLY A 91 2.02 0.37 -15.53
N ALA A 92 2.08 0.43 -14.19
CA ALA A 92 2.79 1.49 -13.48
C ALA A 92 4.30 1.51 -13.81
N ILE A 93 4.95 0.35 -13.82
CA ILE A 93 6.38 0.23 -14.13
C ILE A 93 6.67 0.67 -15.58
N VAL A 94 5.88 0.20 -16.54
CA VAL A 94 6.06 0.56 -17.97
C VAL A 94 5.88 2.05 -18.19
N ILE A 95 4.86 2.64 -17.57
CA ILE A 95 4.62 4.09 -17.66
C ILE A 95 5.77 4.88 -17.00
N GLY A 96 6.20 4.48 -15.81
CA GLY A 96 7.32 5.09 -15.11
C GLY A 96 8.62 5.03 -15.93
N LEU A 97 8.93 3.87 -16.51
CA LEU A 97 10.08 3.70 -17.40
C LEU A 97 9.95 4.52 -18.69
N GLY A 98 8.74 4.63 -19.25
CA GLY A 98 8.46 5.51 -20.38
C GLY A 98 8.85 6.95 -20.05
N PHE A 99 8.37 7.49 -18.93
CA PHE A 99 8.74 8.84 -18.50
C PHE A 99 10.23 9.01 -18.22
N PHE A 100 10.88 7.99 -17.65
CA PHE A 100 12.33 8.02 -17.44
C PHE A 100 13.11 8.05 -18.75
N HIS A 101 12.67 7.27 -19.75
CA HIS A 101 13.32 7.23 -21.05
C HIS A 101 13.18 8.54 -21.83
N TYR A 102 12.00 9.18 -21.79
CA TYR A 102 11.76 10.44 -22.48
C TYR A 102 12.41 11.64 -21.78
N GLY A 103 12.77 11.53 -20.49
CA GLY A 103 13.60 12.49 -19.73
C GLY A 103 12.91 13.82 -19.40
N GLU A 104 12.11 14.36 -20.32
CA GLU A 104 11.38 15.60 -20.19
C GLU A 104 9.89 15.36 -19.88
N VAL A 105 9.45 15.87 -18.74
CA VAL A 105 8.05 15.83 -18.36
C VAL A 105 7.37 17.11 -18.86
N LEU A 106 6.88 17.06 -20.11
CA LEU A 106 6.08 18.16 -20.67
C LEU A 106 4.87 18.49 -19.80
N PHE A 107 4.39 19.73 -19.93
CA PHE A 107 3.20 20.24 -19.23
C PHE A 107 1.99 19.28 -19.33
N TRP A 108 1.72 18.74 -20.52
CA TRP A 108 0.59 17.84 -20.74
C TRP A 108 0.67 16.55 -19.90
N HIS A 109 1.86 16.01 -19.68
CA HIS A 109 2.05 14.81 -18.85
C HIS A 109 1.67 15.06 -17.39
N LYS A 110 2.07 16.22 -16.86
CA LYS A 110 1.70 16.64 -15.50
C LYS A 110 0.19 16.75 -15.36
N GLN A 111 -0.46 17.35 -16.36
CA GLN A 111 -1.92 17.50 -16.38
C GLN A 111 -2.63 16.15 -16.43
N VAL A 112 -2.18 15.22 -17.28
CA VAL A 112 -2.76 13.87 -17.34
C VAL A 112 -2.64 13.15 -15.99
N VAL A 113 -1.46 13.17 -15.36
CA VAL A 113 -1.25 12.56 -14.04
C VAL A 113 -2.13 13.22 -12.98
N PHE A 114 -2.22 14.56 -13.00
CA PHE A 114 -3.05 15.31 -12.07
C PHE A 114 -4.52 14.93 -12.19
N TRP A 115 -5.11 15.08 -13.37
CA TRP A 115 -6.53 14.82 -13.60
C TRP A 115 -6.89 13.34 -13.39
N THR A 116 -6.02 12.42 -13.78
CA THR A 116 -6.24 10.99 -13.53
C THR A 116 -6.31 10.72 -12.04
N THR A 117 -5.37 11.27 -11.26
CA THR A 117 -5.37 11.10 -9.79
C THR A 117 -6.63 11.69 -9.17
N VAL A 118 -7.04 12.89 -9.59
CA VAL A 118 -8.27 13.54 -9.11
C VAL A 118 -9.49 12.68 -9.40
N VAL A 119 -9.64 12.18 -10.63
CA VAL A 119 -10.77 11.33 -11.01
C VAL A 119 -10.79 10.03 -10.19
N VAL A 120 -9.65 9.38 -9.99
CA VAL A 120 -9.55 8.16 -9.18
C VAL A 120 -9.95 8.43 -7.73
N VAL A 121 -9.42 9.49 -7.11
CA VAL A 121 -9.77 9.86 -5.74
C VAL A 121 -11.25 10.19 -5.62
N MET A 122 -11.79 11.00 -6.55
CA MET A 122 -13.21 11.32 -6.59
C MET A 122 -14.06 10.05 -6.74
N TYR A 123 -13.67 9.13 -7.61
CA TYR A 123 -14.36 7.85 -7.77
C TYR A 123 -14.42 7.07 -6.45
N PHE A 124 -13.31 6.98 -5.71
CA PHE A 124 -13.30 6.31 -4.41
C PHE A 124 -14.11 7.06 -3.36
N MET A 125 -14.04 8.39 -3.31
CA MET A 125 -14.79 9.23 -2.37
C MET A 125 -16.30 9.12 -2.60
N PHE A 126 -16.76 9.03 -3.85
CA PHE A 126 -18.19 8.92 -4.16
C PHE A 126 -18.72 7.48 -4.19
N ARG A 127 -17.83 6.48 -4.15
CA ARG A 127 -18.19 5.06 -4.07
C ARG A 127 -18.02 4.45 -2.68
N GLU A 128 -17.97 5.28 -1.63
CA GLU A 128 -17.99 4.78 -0.25
C GLU A 128 -19.00 3.64 -0.08
N PRO A 129 -18.61 2.51 0.55
CA PRO A 129 -19.56 1.46 0.86
C PRO A 129 -20.59 2.07 1.81
N LYS A 130 -21.85 2.17 1.36
CA LYS A 130 -22.98 2.45 2.23
C LYS A 130 -22.84 1.53 3.44
N THR A 131 -22.70 2.11 4.63
CA THR A 131 -22.59 1.39 5.91
C THR A 131 -23.51 0.18 5.89
N PRO A 132 -23.02 -1.04 6.18
CA PRO A 132 -23.94 -2.13 6.46
C PRO A 132 -24.67 -1.75 7.74
N ASP A 133 -25.96 -1.43 7.63
CA ASP A 133 -26.87 -1.33 8.77
C ASP A 133 -26.72 -2.60 9.60
N ARG A 134 -26.07 -2.50 10.77
CA ARG A 134 -26.19 -3.46 11.87
C ARG A 134 -25.73 -2.89 13.19
#